data_AF-A0A8J3NBD4-F1
#
_entry.id   AF-A0A8J3NBD4-F1
#
_cell.length_a   1.000
_cell.length_b   1.000
_cell.length_c   1.000
_cell.angle_alpha   90.00
_cell.angle_beta   90.00
_cell.angle_gamma   90.00
#
_symmetry.space_group_name_H-M   'P 1'
#
loop_
_entity.id
_entity.type
_entity.pdbx_description
1 polymer ?
#
loop_
_entity_poly.entity_id
_entity_poly.type
_entity_poly.pdbx_seq_one_letter_code
_entity_poly.pdbx_strand_id
1 'polypeptide(L)' 'MIDLEAEIRRFVRVRYQSVFDHVHRTHARRPVPIVRQAILDELRRLGTTPRMELVDTAAEFISSGGRFELR' A
#
# COMPACT_ATOMS: atom_id res chain seq x y z
N MET A 1 27.43 0.52 12.79
CA MET A 1 26.91 -0.75 12.28
C MET A 1 25.48 -0.50 11.87
N ILE A 2 25.16 -0.59 10.58
CA ILE A 2 23.79 -0.35 10.11
C ILE A 2 22.95 -1.56 10.51
N ASP A 3 21.81 -1.31 11.14
CA ASP A 3 20.82 -2.35 11.42
C ASP A 3 20.11 -2.71 10.10
N LEU A 4 20.55 -3.81 9.50
CA LEU A 4 19.99 -4.33 8.25
C LEU A 4 18.47 -4.57 8.36
N GLU A 5 17.98 -4.93 9.54
CA GLU A 5 16.56 -5.15 9.76
C GLU A 5 15.78 -3.83 9.70
N ALA A 6 16.32 -2.78 10.32
CA ALA A 6 15.74 -1.44 10.23
C ALA A 6 15.73 -0.91 8.79
N GLU A 7 16.77 -1.21 8.00
CA GLU A 7 16.86 -0.80 6.61
C GLU A 7 15.84 -1.54 5.71
N ILE A 8 15.69 -2.86 5.87
CA ILE A 8 14.68 -3.66 5.17
C ILE A 8 13.27 -3.16 5.52
N ARG A 9 12.99 -2.91 6.81
CA ARG A 9 11.70 -2.38 7.26
C ARG A 9 11.39 -1.02 6.63
N ARG A 10 12.40 -0.13 6.57
CA ARG A 10 12.26 1.18 5.93
C ARG A 10 12.00 1.05 4.44
N PHE A 11 12.73 0.19 3.74
CA PHE A 11 12.54 -0.05 2.31
C PHE A 11 11.12 -0.55 2.00
N VAL A 12 10.64 -1.56 2.74
CA VAL A 12 9.28 -2.09 2.60
C VAL A 12 8.25 -0.99 2.85
N ARG A 13 8.41 -0.19 3.91
CA ARG A 13 7.50 0.92 4.22
C ARG A 13 7.41 1.92 3.07
N VAL A 14 8.55 2.35 2.50
CA VAL A 14 8.58 3.30 1.38
C VAL A 14 7.89 2.73 0.13
N ARG A 15 8.11 1.45 -0.16
CA ARG A 15 7.48 0.77 -1.31
C ARG A 15 5.97 0.71 -1.16
N TYR A 16 5.48 0.27 -0.01
CA TYR A 16 4.04 0.21 0.26
C TYR A 16 3.39 1.60 0.23
N GLN A 17 4.01 2.59 0.88
CA GLN A 17 3.47 3.95 0.89
C GLN A 17 3.34 4.52 -0.54
N SER A 18 4.35 4.29 -1.40
CA SER A 18 4.29 4.72 -2.80
C SER A 18 3.12 4.08 -3.56
N VAL A 19 2.85 2.79 -3.32
CA VAL A 19 1.69 2.11 -3.93
C VAL A 19 0.39 2.71 -3.43
N PHE A 20 0.23 2.89 -2.13
CA PHE A 20 -0.99 3.44 -1.55
C PHE A 20 -1.26 4.86 -2.05
N ASP A 21 -0.23 5.70 -2.14
CA ASP A 21 -0.35 7.05 -2.69
C ASP A 21 -0.75 7.04 -4.16
N HIS A 22 -0.19 6.13 -4.96
CA HIS A 22 -0.53 5.97 -6.37
C HIS A 22 -1.99 5.53 -6.55
N VAL A 23 -2.40 4.50 -5.80
CA VAL A 23 -3.78 3.98 -5.85
C VAL A 23 -4.76 5.02 -5.32
N HIS A 24 -4.42 5.75 -4.27
CA HIS A 24 -5.27 6.84 -3.78
C HIS A 24 -5.55 7.88 -4.87
N ARG A 25 -4.53 8.32 -5.62
CA ARG A 25 -4.71 9.31 -6.70
C ARG A 25 -5.59 8.82 -7.84
N THR A 26 -5.61 7.51 -8.10
CA THR A 26 -6.26 6.91 -9.28
C THR A 26 -7.61 6.25 -8.95
N HIS A 27 -7.81 5.75 -7.73
CA HIS A 27 -8.92 4.90 -7.32
C HIS A 27 -9.62 5.36 -6.02
N ALA A 28 -9.31 6.54 -5.47
CA ALA A 28 -10.04 7.06 -4.30
C ALA A 28 -11.56 7.09 -4.54
N ARG A 29 -12.34 6.80 -3.49
CA ARG A 29 -13.82 6.74 -3.52
C ARG A 29 -14.41 5.65 -4.41
N ARG A 30 -13.59 4.74 -4.94
CA ARG A 30 -14.07 3.52 -5.61
C ARG A 30 -14.44 2.45 -4.56
N PRO A 31 -15.28 1.47 -4.90
CA PRO A 31 -15.55 0.32 -4.03
C PRO A 31 -14.29 -0.41 -3.56
N VAL A 32 -14.27 -0.84 -2.29
CA VAL A 32 -13.14 -1.55 -1.66
C VAL A 32 -12.58 -2.69 -2.53
N PRO A 33 -13.40 -3.57 -3.17
CA PRO A 33 -12.84 -4.65 -3.99
C PRO A 33 -11.98 -4.16 -5.16
N ILE A 34 -12.35 -3.02 -5.77
CA ILE A 34 -11.62 -2.41 -6.89
C ILE A 34 -10.31 -1.81 -6.38
N VAL A 35 -10.36 -1.05 -5.28
CA VAL A 35 -9.18 -0.43 -4.67
C VAL A 35 -8.17 -1.51 -4.23
N ARG A 36 -8.68 -2.56 -3.57
CA ARG A 36 -7.88 -3.71 -3.12
C ARG A 36 -7.15 -4.38 -4.28
N GLN A 37 -7.86 -4.64 -5.37
CA GLN A 37 -7.25 -5.24 -6.56
C GLN A 37 -6.15 -4.35 -7.15
N ALA A 38 -6.40 -3.03 -7.26
CA ALA A 38 -5.40 -2.07 -7.75
C ALA A 38 -4.13 -2.05 -6.88
N ILE A 39 -4.25 -2.11 -5.57
CA ILE A 39 -3.10 -2.22 -4.64
C ILE A 39 -2.32 -3.51 -4.91
N LEU A 40 -3.01 -4.65 -5.03
CA LEU A 40 -2.37 -5.95 -5.27
C LEU A 40 -1.62 -5.98 -6.61
N ASP A 41 -2.21 -5.40 -7.65
CA ASP A 41 -1.59 -5.35 -8.98
C ASP A 41 -0.31 -4.49 -8.97
N GLU A 42 -0.32 -3.34 -8.29
CA GLU A 42 0.86 -2.49 -8.13
C GLU A 42 1.95 -3.14 -7.27
N LEU A 43 1.58 -3.80 -6.16
CA LEU A 43 2.55 -4.55 -5.33
C LEU A 43 3.20 -5.69 -6.11
N ARG A 44 2.41 -6.43 -6.90
CA ARG A 44 2.92 -7.49 -7.79
C ARG A 44 3.85 -6.93 -8.86
N ARG A 45 3.50 -5.80 -9.47
CA ARG A 45 4.34 -5.11 -10.46
C ARG A 45 5.69 -4.70 -9.87
N LEU A 46 5.72 -4.32 -8.60
CA LEU A 46 6.95 -3.98 -7.88
C LEU A 46 7.72 -5.19 -7.33
N GLY A 47 7.25 -6.42 -7.57
CA GLY A 47 7.86 -7.63 -7.01
C GLY A 47 7.80 -7.70 -5.49
N THR A 48 6.84 -7.00 -4.87
CA THR A 48 6.69 -6.92 -3.42
C THR A 48 5.64 -7.91 -2.96
N THR A 49 5.98 -8.76 -1.98
CA THR A 49 5.02 -9.68 -1.37
C THR A 49 3.93 -8.90 -0.64
N PRO A 50 2.65 -9.06 -0.99
CA PRO A 50 1.56 -8.34 -0.36
C PRO A 50 1.26 -8.84 1.06
N ARG A 51 1.16 -7.91 2.00
CA ARG A 51 0.71 -8.11 3.37
C ARG A 51 -0.77 -7.78 3.42
N MET A 52 -1.61 -8.82 3.40
CA MET A 52 -3.05 -8.68 3.17
C MET A 52 -3.73 -7.74 4.18
N GLU A 53 -3.37 -7.78 5.46
CA GLU A 53 -3.91 -6.88 6.48
C GLU A 53 -3.68 -5.39 6.14
N LEU A 54 -2.48 -5.04 5.64
CA LEU A 54 -2.17 -3.68 5.22
C LEU A 54 -2.93 -3.29 3.95
N VAL A 55 -3.06 -4.23 3.02
CA VAL A 55 -3.80 -4.04 1.76
C VAL A 55 -5.27 -3.78 2.06
N ASP A 56 -5.89 -4.59 2.91
CA ASP A 56 -7.30 -4.48 3.26
C ASP A 56 -7.58 -3.17 4.01
N THR A 57 -6.76 -2.83 5.01
CA THR A 57 -6.88 -1.55 5.73
C THR A 57 -6.70 -0.34 4.81
N ALA A 58 -5.69 -0.36 3.94
CA ALA A 58 -5.45 0.73 2.99
C ALA A 58 -6.58 0.84 1.97
N ALA A 59 -7.15 -0.28 1.51
CA ALA A 59 -8.26 -0.29 0.56
C ALA A 59 -9.53 0.33 1.16
N GLU A 60 -9.87 -0.01 2.40
CA GLU A 60 -10.99 0.60 3.12
C GLU A 60 -10.78 2.11 3.28
N PHE A 61 -9.58 2.53 3.69
CA PHE A 61 -9.28 3.94 3.91
C PHE A 61 -9.31 4.75 2.61
N ILE A 62 -8.71 4.24 1.53
CA ILE A 62 -8.73 4.88 0.20
C ILE A 62 -10.15 4.88 -0.39
N SER A 63 -10.93 3.83 -0.17
CA SER A 63 -12.34 3.77 -0.58
C SER A 63 -13.18 4.83 0.14
N SER A 64 -12.87 5.16 1.40
CA SER A 64 -13.50 6.30 2.10
C SER A 64 -13.04 7.68 1.58
N GLY A 65 -12.02 7.72 0.72
CA GLY A 65 -11.41 8.95 0.21
C GLY A 65 -10.32 9.53 1.13
N GLY A 66 -9.88 8.76 2.13
CA GLY A 66 -8.77 9.10 3.00
C GLY A 66 -7.42 8.66 2.44
N ARG A 67 -6.34 9.33 2.85
CA ARG A 67 -4.96 8.90 2.59
C ARG A 67 -4.43 7.99 3.69
N PHE A 68 -4.05 6.77 3.33
CA PHE A 68 -3.47 5.83 4.27
C PHE A 68 -1.97 6.11 4.45
N GLU A 69 -1.50 6.19 5.70
CA GLU A 69 -0.09 6.41 6.02
C GLU A 69 0.40 5.28 6.94
N LEU A 70 1.45 4.58 6.50
CA LEU A 70 2.13 3.60 7.35
C LEU A 70 2.89 4.34 8.45
N ARG A 71 2.54 4.08 9.72
CA ARG A 71 3.24 4.64 10.89
C ARG A 71 4.32 3.70 11.40
#